data_AF-A0A2V5T4M2-F1
#
_entry.id   AF-A0A2V5T4M2-F1
#
_cell.length_a   1.000
_cell.length_b   1.000
_cell.length_c   1.000
_cell.angle_alpha   90.00
_cell.angle_beta   90.00
_cell.angle_gamma   90.00
#
_symmetry.space_group_name_H-M   'P 1'
#
loop_
_entity.id
_entity.type
_entity.pdbx_description
1 polymer ?
#
loop_
_entity_poly.entity_id
_entity_poly.type
_entity_poly.pdbx_seq_one_letter_code
_entity_poly.pdbx_strand_id
1 'polypeptide(L)'
;MMNRLAVIDFGCGTFAVHPIQNMGSEIVGTDAQLEGAGSIRDGKQLTLPVTLNGISGVATLDSGARSTIINNKFALAAGVDPQSASFRAGEPARGATANAVSSRVGPVGTIRFAGITRTNMVARVTDLPYLEGAGLSDRSTLNLGLDLLEGTRLTIDYSSRRFWLAQSSCKSLDRNGASK
;
A
#
# COMPACT_ATOMS: atom_id res chain seq x y z
N MET A 1 5.45 -11.38 -26.91
CA MET A 1 4.47 -10.75 -25.99
C MET A 1 4.74 -9.26 -26.00
N MET A 2 3.75 -8.40 -26.25
CA MET A 2 3.92 -6.95 -26.15
C MET A 2 4.00 -6.56 -24.67
N ASN A 3 5.10 -5.96 -24.23
CA ASN A 3 5.19 -5.41 -22.88
C ASN A 3 4.21 -4.24 -22.75
N ARG A 4 3.43 -4.22 -21.67
CA ARG A 4 2.41 -3.21 -21.40
C ARG A 4 2.54 -2.69 -19.98
N LEU A 5 2.12 -1.44 -19.80
CA LEU A 5 1.93 -0.79 -18.51
C LEU A 5 0.48 -0.93 -18.09
N ALA A 6 0.24 -1.26 -16.83
CA ALA A 6 -1.04 -1.02 -16.20
C ALA A 6 -0.98 0.32 -15.46
N VAL A 7 -1.91 1.23 -15.75
CA VAL A 7 -2.04 2.52 -15.08
C VAL A 7 -3.36 2.51 -14.31
N ILE A 8 -3.26 2.69 -13.00
CA ILE A 8 -4.40 2.79 -12.08
C ILE A 8 -4.35 4.16 -11.44
N ASP A 9 -5.34 5.00 -11.69
CA ASP A 9 -5.47 6.28 -11.02
C ASP A 9 -6.59 6.18 -9.98
N PHE A 10 -6.20 6.04 -8.71
CA PHE A 10 -7.14 5.88 -7.61
C PHE A 10 -7.89 7.17 -7.27
N GLY A 11 -7.34 8.33 -7.61
CA GLY A 11 -8.03 9.61 -7.45
C GLY A 11 -9.08 9.84 -8.55
N CYS A 12 -8.74 9.50 -9.80
CA CYS A 12 -9.66 9.66 -10.94
C CYS A 12 -10.61 8.46 -11.13
N GLY A 13 -10.36 7.33 -10.46
CA GLY A 13 -11.15 6.11 -10.61
C GLY A 13 -10.96 5.43 -11.97
N THR A 14 -9.80 5.58 -12.60
CA THR A 14 -9.53 5.07 -13.95
C THR A 14 -8.53 3.91 -13.95
N PHE A 15 -8.68 3.05 -14.96
CA PHE A 15 -7.75 1.98 -15.28
C PHE A 15 -7.46 2.02 -16.77
N ALA A 16 -6.19 1.97 -17.14
CA ALA A 16 -5.76 1.92 -18.52
C ALA A 16 -4.57 0.97 -18.71
N VAL A 17 -4.44 0.46 -19.94
CA VAL A 17 -3.30 -0.35 -20.33
C VAL A 17 -2.62 0.32 -21.51
N HIS A 18 -1.34 0.65 -21.35
CA HIS A 18 -0.54 1.35 -22.36
C HIS A 18 0.58 0.46 -22.89
N PRO A 19 1.00 0.58 -24.16
CA PRO A 19 2.27 0.01 -24.60
C PRO A 19 3.42 0.66 -23.82
N ILE A 20 4.53 -0.06 -23.60
CA ILE A 20 5.76 0.53 -23.04
C ILE A 20 6.46 1.37 -24.11
N GLN A 21 5.89 2.53 -24.39
CA GLN A 21 6.43 3.55 -25.28
C GLN A 21 6.02 4.90 -24.70
N ASN A 22 6.91 5.90 -24.79
CA ASN A 22 6.63 7.26 -24.35
C ASN A 22 6.15 7.34 -22.89
N MET A 23 6.94 6.84 -21.93
CA MET A 23 6.61 6.94 -20.49
C MET A 23 6.83 8.37 -19.94
N GLY A 24 6.21 9.36 -20.57
CA GLY A 24 6.17 10.73 -20.08
C GLY A 24 5.23 10.87 -18.89
N SER A 25 5.23 12.06 -18.29
CA SER A 25 4.41 12.41 -17.12
C SER A 25 2.92 12.20 -17.34
N GLU A 26 2.45 12.23 -18.59
CA GLU A 26 1.07 11.91 -18.96
C GLU A 26 0.67 10.47 -18.60
N ILE A 27 1.61 9.53 -18.69
CA ILE A 27 1.39 8.10 -18.39
C ILE A 27 1.75 7.79 -16.94
N VAL A 28 2.93 8.20 -16.47
CA VAL A 28 3.42 7.83 -15.13
C VAL A 28 2.93 8.76 -14.03
N GLY A 29 2.43 9.95 -14.38
CA GLY A 29 2.07 11.02 -13.45
C GLY A 29 3.19 12.03 -13.26
N THR A 30 2.83 13.25 -12.85
CA THR A 30 3.79 14.30 -12.49
C THR A 30 4.50 13.94 -11.18
N ASP A 31 5.80 14.21 -11.09
CA ASP A 31 6.66 13.92 -9.93
C ASP A 31 6.67 12.44 -9.48
N ALA A 32 6.32 11.55 -10.41
CA ALA A 32 6.25 10.12 -10.17
C ALA A 32 7.60 9.59 -9.67
N GLN A 33 7.59 8.96 -8.50
CA GLN A 33 8.78 8.29 -7.97
C GLN A 33 8.87 6.91 -8.59
N LEU A 34 10.00 6.66 -9.27
CA LEU A 34 10.34 5.32 -9.74
C LEU A 34 10.82 4.50 -8.55
N GLU A 35 10.16 3.38 -8.32
CA GLU A 35 10.58 2.41 -7.31
C GLU A 35 11.08 1.14 -7.99
N GLY A 36 12.30 0.72 -7.60
CA GLY A 36 12.78 -0.62 -7.89
C GLY A 36 11.96 -1.60 -7.06
N ALA A 37 11.00 -2.29 -7.69
CA ALA A 37 10.12 -3.17 -6.95
C ALA A 37 10.88 -4.41 -6.49
N GLY A 38 10.85 -4.66 -5.18
CA GLY A 38 10.96 -6.04 -4.72
C GLY A 38 9.69 -6.81 -5.11
N SER A 39 9.69 -8.12 -4.92
CA SER A 39 8.49 -8.92 -5.13
C SER A 39 8.46 -10.16 -4.27
N ILE A 40 7.26 -10.57 -3.87
CA ILE A 40 7.01 -11.85 -3.19
C ILE A 40 6.11 -12.72 -4.07
N ARG A 41 5.90 -13.99 -3.66
CA ARG A 41 5.06 -14.97 -4.37
C ARG A 41 5.44 -15.11 -5.85
N ASP A 42 6.73 -15.32 -6.11
CA ASP A 42 7.29 -15.50 -7.46
C ASP A 42 7.04 -14.33 -8.41
N GLY A 43 7.03 -13.10 -7.89
CA GLY A 43 6.83 -11.90 -8.72
C GLY A 43 5.38 -11.43 -8.83
N LYS A 44 4.43 -12.14 -8.23
CA LYS A 44 2.99 -11.84 -8.35
C LYS A 44 2.53 -10.68 -7.48
N GLN A 45 3.31 -10.33 -6.46
CA GLN A 45 2.99 -9.22 -5.57
C GLN A 45 4.23 -8.35 -5.38
N LEU A 46 4.10 -7.07 -5.71
CA LEU A 46 5.18 -6.09 -5.65
C LEU A 46 5.39 -5.61 -4.21
N THR A 47 6.63 -5.24 -3.91
CA THR A 47 6.99 -4.67 -2.61
C THR A 47 7.81 -3.40 -2.75
N LEU A 48 7.71 -2.53 -1.75
CA LEU A 48 8.40 -1.25 -1.72
C LEU A 48 8.87 -0.87 -0.30
N PRO A 49 9.93 -0.04 -0.17
CA PRO A 49 10.29 0.55 1.10
C PRO A 49 9.15 1.42 1.65
N VAL A 50 8.95 1.38 2.95
CA VAL A 50 7.98 2.21 3.66
C VAL A 50 8.56 2.64 5.00
N THR A 51 8.08 3.76 5.54
CA THR A 51 8.32 4.12 6.93
C THR A 51 7.01 4.34 7.68
N LEU A 52 6.97 3.93 8.94
CA LEU A 52 5.90 4.22 9.89
C LEU A 52 6.53 4.94 11.09
N ASN A 53 6.12 6.17 11.36
CA ASN A 53 6.69 7.03 12.41
C ASN A 53 8.24 7.08 12.37
N GLY A 54 8.83 7.05 11.17
CA GLY A 54 10.28 7.07 10.96
C GLY A 54 10.97 5.70 10.99
N ILE A 55 10.26 4.63 11.38
CA ILE A 55 10.81 3.27 11.37
C ILE A 55 10.66 2.66 9.99
N SER A 56 11.76 2.12 9.46
CA SER A 56 11.77 1.45 8.16
C SER A 56 11.09 0.09 8.18
N GLY A 57 10.38 -0.22 7.10
CA GLY A 57 9.77 -1.50 6.83
C GLY A 57 9.65 -1.79 5.34
N VAL A 58 8.99 -2.89 5.01
CA VAL A 58 8.64 -3.26 3.63
C VAL A 58 7.13 -3.32 3.51
N ALA A 59 6.62 -2.65 2.49
CA ALA A 59 5.22 -2.72 2.13
C ALA A 59 5.00 -3.75 1.00
N THR A 60 3.94 -4.55 1.07
CA THR A 60 3.37 -5.28 -0.06
C THR A 60 2.28 -4.43 -0.70
N LEU A 61 2.27 -4.30 -2.02
CA LEU A 61 1.25 -3.54 -2.75
C LEU A 61 0.03 -4.42 -2.98
N ASP A 62 -1.13 -4.02 -2.44
CA ASP A 62 -2.37 -4.80 -2.51
C ASP A 62 -3.58 -3.88 -2.75
N SER A 63 -3.77 -3.50 -4.01
CA SER A 63 -4.95 -2.73 -4.43
C SER A 63 -6.27 -3.50 -4.29
N GLY A 64 -6.24 -4.79 -3.93
CA GLY A 64 -7.42 -5.58 -3.59
C GLY A 64 -7.84 -5.43 -2.13
N ALA A 65 -6.96 -4.94 -1.26
CA ALA A 65 -7.26 -4.68 0.15
C ALA A 65 -7.91 -3.31 0.34
N ARG A 66 -9.08 -3.28 1.01
CA ARG A 66 -9.77 -2.03 1.35
C ARG A 66 -9.07 -1.18 2.41
N SER A 67 -8.26 -1.83 3.25
CA SER A 67 -7.62 -1.22 4.42
C SER A 67 -6.20 -1.69 4.56
N THR A 68 -5.33 -0.79 4.97
CA THR A 68 -3.93 -1.07 5.25
C THR A 68 -3.80 -1.89 6.53
N ILE A 69 -2.91 -2.89 6.49
CA ILE A 69 -2.64 -3.79 7.61
C ILE A 69 -1.14 -3.74 7.93
N ILE A 70 -0.77 -3.50 9.17
CA ILE A 70 0.62 -3.64 9.63
C ILE A 70 0.75 -4.87 10.55
N ASN A 71 1.91 -5.50 10.53
CA ASN A 71 2.18 -6.60 11.46
C ASN A 71 2.51 -6.06 12.86
N ASN A 72 2.41 -6.93 13.87
CA ASN A 72 2.65 -6.53 15.26
C ASN A 72 4.08 -6.00 15.45
N LYS A 73 5.06 -6.59 14.74
CA LYS A 73 6.45 -6.15 14.79
C LYS A 73 6.63 -4.70 14.34
N PHE A 74 6.01 -4.30 13.23
CA PHE A 74 6.11 -2.93 12.74
C PHE A 74 5.40 -1.95 13.68
N ALA A 75 4.22 -2.32 14.18
CA ALA A 75 3.48 -1.51 15.15
C ALA A 75 4.34 -1.21 16.39
N LEU A 76 4.86 -2.26 17.03
CA LEU A 76 5.68 -2.12 18.24
C LEU A 76 6.96 -1.32 17.98
N ALA A 77 7.67 -1.59 16.89
CA ALA A 77 8.89 -0.86 16.54
C ALA A 77 8.62 0.64 16.34
N ALA A 78 7.46 0.99 15.77
CA ALA A 78 7.03 2.37 15.52
C ALA A 78 6.34 3.05 16.71
N GLY A 79 6.37 2.45 17.90
CA GLY A 79 5.75 2.99 19.12
C GLY A 79 4.22 2.95 19.11
N VAL A 80 3.62 2.11 18.27
CA VAL A 80 2.17 1.88 18.24
C VAL A 80 1.84 0.70 19.16
N ASP A 81 1.01 0.94 20.17
CA ASP A 81 0.49 -0.10 21.06
C ASP A 81 -0.95 -0.52 20.66
N PRO A 82 -1.14 -1.69 20.03
CA PRO A 82 -2.45 -2.18 19.62
C PRO A 82 -3.35 -2.60 20.79
N GLN A 83 -2.79 -2.74 22.00
CA GLN A 83 -3.53 -3.09 23.23
C GLN A 83 -4.06 -1.84 23.96
N SER A 84 -3.58 -0.66 23.60
CA SER A 84 -4.05 0.60 24.17
C SER A 84 -5.56 0.84 23.93
N ALA A 85 -6.15 1.70 24.75
CA ALA A 85 -7.56 2.07 24.66
C ALA A 85 -7.94 2.78 23.34
N SER A 86 -6.95 3.31 22.60
CA SER A 86 -7.16 3.93 21.29
C SER A 86 -7.40 2.91 20.16
N PHE A 87 -7.24 1.61 20.45
CA PHE A 87 -7.52 0.53 19.52
C PHE A 87 -8.81 -0.20 19.89
N ARG A 88 -9.56 -0.60 18.87
CA ARG A 88 -10.74 -1.45 18.99
C ARG A 88 -10.55 -2.79 18.28
N ALA A 89 -11.39 -3.76 18.60
CA ALA A 89 -11.47 -4.97 17.79
C ALA A 89 -11.86 -4.60 16.36
N GLY A 90 -11.12 -5.11 15.39
CA GLY A 90 -11.49 -5.06 13.99
C GLY A 90 -12.21 -6.32 13.57
N GLU A 91 -12.95 -6.24 12.46
CA GLU A 91 -13.37 -7.43 11.73
C GLU A 91 -12.19 -8.38 11.55
N PRO A 92 -12.36 -9.70 11.52
CA PRO A 92 -11.24 -10.59 11.27
C PRO A 92 -10.61 -10.31 9.91
N ALA A 93 -9.28 -10.22 9.85
CA ALA A 93 -8.58 -10.15 8.58
C ALA A 93 -8.61 -11.53 7.94
N ARG A 94 -9.21 -11.63 6.74
CA ARG A 94 -9.07 -12.80 5.88
C ARG A 94 -8.01 -12.48 4.86
N GLY A 95 -6.88 -13.18 4.91
CA GLY A 95 -5.92 -13.18 3.81
C GLY A 95 -6.47 -14.01 2.63
N ALA A 96 -5.56 -14.52 1.80
CA ALA A 96 -5.88 -15.53 0.77
C ALA A 96 -6.17 -16.94 1.37
N THR A 97 -6.25 -17.07 2.69
CA THR A 97 -6.43 -18.33 3.43
C THR A 97 -7.75 -18.32 4.19
N ALA A 98 -8.37 -19.49 4.37
CA ALA A 98 -9.68 -19.65 5.02
C ALA A 98 -9.72 -19.27 6.51
N ASN A 99 -8.57 -19.17 7.18
CA ASN A 99 -8.48 -18.85 8.60
C ASN A 99 -8.49 -17.34 8.83
N ALA A 100 -9.54 -16.87 9.49
CA ALA A 100 -9.70 -15.51 9.94
C ALA A 100 -8.75 -15.21 11.10
N VAL A 101 -7.92 -14.17 10.98
CA VAL A 101 -7.03 -13.73 12.07
C VAL A 101 -7.64 -12.50 12.73
N SER A 102 -7.65 -12.50 14.07
CA SER A 102 -8.11 -11.33 14.83
C SER A 102 -7.26 -10.11 14.48
N SER A 103 -7.89 -8.94 14.44
CA SER A 103 -7.18 -7.69 14.16
C SER A 103 -7.61 -6.60 15.12
N ARG A 104 -6.70 -5.65 15.35
CA ARG A 104 -6.96 -4.44 16.12
C ARG A 104 -6.95 -3.26 15.16
N VAL A 105 -7.82 -2.27 15.35
CA VAL A 105 -7.90 -1.09 14.48
C VAL A 105 -7.76 0.15 15.33
N GLY A 106 -6.86 1.05 14.94
CA GLY A 106 -6.57 2.26 15.70
C GLY A 106 -5.56 3.16 14.99
N PRO A 107 -5.25 4.31 15.61
CA PRO A 107 -4.32 5.28 15.04
C PRO A 107 -2.90 4.72 15.02
N VAL A 108 -2.21 4.88 13.89
CA VAL A 108 -0.82 4.46 13.69
C VAL A 108 0.14 5.62 13.40
N GLY A 109 -0.39 6.81 13.11
CA GLY A 109 0.42 8.02 12.96
C GLY A 109 0.75 8.32 11.50
N THR A 110 2.04 8.46 11.18
CA THR A 110 2.50 8.91 9.86
C THR A 110 3.16 7.78 9.07
N ILE A 111 2.67 7.56 7.86
CA ILE A 111 3.21 6.58 6.92
C ILE A 111 3.82 7.32 5.73
N ARG A 112 5.02 6.90 5.31
CA ARG A 112 5.67 7.42 4.08
C ARG A 112 6.14 6.31 3.16
N PHE A 113 5.88 6.45 1.88
CA PHE A 113 6.27 5.50 0.82
C PHE A 113 6.37 6.24 -0.51
N ALA A 114 7.35 5.93 -1.35
CA ALA A 114 7.47 6.50 -2.70
C ALA A 114 7.28 8.04 -2.79
N GLY A 115 7.89 8.79 -1.88
CA GLY A 115 7.75 10.26 -1.78
C GLY A 115 6.40 10.75 -1.23
N ILE A 116 5.42 9.86 -1.01
CA ILE A 116 4.09 10.17 -0.48
C ILE A 116 4.13 10.12 1.04
N THR A 117 3.53 11.13 1.68
CA THR A 117 3.32 11.17 3.14
C THR A 117 1.83 11.18 3.45
N ARG A 118 1.40 10.30 4.35
CA ARG A 118 0.05 10.25 4.90
C ARG A 118 0.11 10.35 6.42
N THR A 119 -0.57 11.34 6.98
CA THR A 119 -0.57 11.64 8.43
C THR A 119 -1.90 11.26 9.06
N ASN A 120 -1.92 11.08 10.39
CA ASN A 120 -3.13 10.73 11.16
C ASN A 120 -3.79 9.44 10.65
N MET A 121 -2.98 8.49 10.19
CA MET A 121 -3.47 7.25 9.64
C MET A 121 -4.08 6.36 10.71
N VAL A 122 -5.17 5.71 10.36
CA VAL A 122 -5.73 4.56 11.06
C VAL A 122 -5.40 3.33 10.23
N ALA A 123 -4.89 2.29 10.87
CA ALA A 123 -4.62 1.02 10.20
C ALA A 123 -5.06 -0.15 11.07
N ARG A 124 -5.07 -1.34 10.46
CA ARG A 124 -5.30 -2.59 11.16
C ARG A 124 -3.96 -3.17 11.58
N VAL A 125 -3.90 -3.77 12.76
CA VAL A 125 -2.72 -4.47 13.27
C VAL A 125 -3.06 -5.94 13.42
N THR A 126 -2.35 -6.79 12.67
CA THR A 126 -2.43 -8.25 12.74
C THR A 126 -1.31 -8.88 11.93
N ASP A 127 -0.89 -10.08 12.31
CA ASP A 127 0.12 -10.84 11.56
C ASP A 127 -0.59 -11.67 10.47
N LEU A 128 -0.41 -11.27 9.21
CA LEU A 128 -1.03 -11.94 8.08
C LEU A 128 -0.29 -13.25 7.75
N PRO A 129 -0.97 -14.41 7.69
CA PRO A 129 -0.30 -15.70 7.52
C PRO A 129 0.58 -15.82 6.27
N TYR A 130 0.22 -15.11 5.20
CA TYR A 130 0.99 -15.19 3.96
C TYR A 130 2.38 -14.54 4.03
N LEU A 131 2.63 -13.71 5.05
CA LEU A 131 3.94 -13.08 5.23
C LEU A 131 5.02 -14.12 5.57
N GLU A 132 4.64 -15.25 6.17
CA GLU A 132 5.55 -16.35 6.51
C GLU A 132 6.10 -17.01 5.25
N GLY A 133 5.20 -17.46 4.36
CA GLY A 133 5.59 -18.01 3.06
C GLY A 133 6.31 -17.02 2.15
N ALA A 134 6.29 -15.73 2.49
CA ALA A 134 7.01 -14.67 1.79
C ALA A 134 8.37 -14.32 2.43
N GLY A 135 8.76 -14.96 3.53
CA GLY A 135 9.99 -14.63 4.27
C GLY A 135 9.96 -13.24 4.92
N LEU A 136 8.77 -12.73 5.21
CA LEU A 136 8.56 -11.37 5.73
C LEU A 136 8.07 -11.33 7.18
N SER A 137 7.69 -12.46 7.79
CA SER A 137 7.15 -12.49 9.17
C SER A 137 8.07 -11.85 10.21
N ASP A 138 9.39 -12.01 10.07
CA ASP A 138 10.38 -11.45 11.00
C ASP A 138 10.79 -10.00 10.66
N ARG A 139 10.09 -9.33 9.76
CA ARG A 139 10.39 -7.95 9.35
C ARG A 139 9.26 -7.02 9.76
N SER A 140 9.55 -5.72 9.81
CA SER A 140 8.51 -4.69 9.88
C SER A 140 7.78 -4.65 8.54
N THR A 141 6.51 -5.06 8.50
CA THR A 141 5.75 -5.19 7.25
C THR A 141 4.43 -4.45 7.26
N LEU A 142 4.05 -3.94 6.09
CA LEU A 142 2.78 -3.28 5.85
C LEU A 142 2.13 -3.87 4.58
N ASN A 143 0.87 -4.27 4.63
CA ASN A 143 0.09 -4.53 3.43
C ASN A 143 -0.62 -3.24 3.03
N LEU A 144 -0.21 -2.67 1.89
CA LEU A 144 -0.60 -1.34 1.42
C LEU A 144 -1.92 -1.46 0.65
N GLY A 145 -3.00 -1.05 1.31
CA GLY A 145 -4.35 -1.10 0.78
C GLY A 145 -4.80 0.20 0.11
N LEU A 146 -6.05 0.18 -0.37
CA LEU A 146 -6.69 1.29 -1.07
C LEU A 146 -6.81 2.57 -0.23
N ASP A 147 -6.89 2.47 1.09
CA ASP A 147 -6.92 3.63 2.00
C ASP A 147 -5.63 4.47 1.98
N LEU A 148 -4.47 3.85 1.71
CA LEU A 148 -3.22 4.58 1.47
C LEU A 148 -3.02 4.96 0.01
N LEU A 149 -3.51 4.14 -0.93
CA LEU A 149 -3.44 4.42 -2.38
C LEU A 149 -4.44 5.49 -2.82
N GLU A 150 -5.43 5.82 -2.00
CA GLU A 150 -6.40 6.87 -2.29
C GLU A 150 -5.69 8.18 -2.68
N GLY A 151 -6.12 8.80 -3.79
CA GLY A 151 -5.49 10.01 -4.33
C GLY A 151 -4.10 9.81 -4.92
N THR A 152 -3.70 8.57 -5.25
CA THR A 152 -2.43 8.27 -5.93
C THR A 152 -2.68 7.72 -7.34
N ARG A 153 -1.66 7.83 -8.19
CA ARG A 153 -1.57 7.10 -9.46
C ARG A 153 -0.47 6.06 -9.36
N LEU A 154 -0.80 4.84 -9.73
CA LEU A 154 0.10 3.69 -9.78
C LEU A 154 0.26 3.24 -11.22
N THR A 155 1.49 3.28 -11.73
CA THR A 155 1.84 2.75 -13.05
C THR A 155 2.77 1.56 -12.87
N ILE A 156 2.43 0.40 -13.46
CA ILE A 156 3.16 -0.86 -13.26
C ILE A 156 3.65 -1.39 -14.60
N ASP A 157 4.95 -1.63 -14.69
CA ASP A 157 5.57 -2.47 -15.70
C ASP A 157 5.89 -3.84 -15.11
N TYR A 158 5.02 -4.81 -15.36
CA TYR A 158 5.21 -6.19 -14.91
C TYR A 158 6.42 -6.88 -15.56
N SER A 159 6.80 -6.48 -16.77
CA SER A 159 7.89 -7.11 -17.51
C SER A 159 9.26 -6.79 -16.92
N SER A 160 9.43 -5.59 -16.38
CA SER A 160 10.67 -5.15 -15.75
C SER A 160 10.59 -5.02 -14.22
N ARG A 161 9.45 -5.39 -13.62
CA ARG A 161 9.18 -5.28 -12.18
C ARG A 161 9.46 -3.88 -11.66
N ARG A 162 8.99 -2.88 -12.39
CA ARG A 162 9.06 -1.48 -11.98
C ARG A 162 7.65 -0.96 -11.79
N PHE A 163 7.50 -0.09 -10.82
CA PHE A 163 6.29 0.70 -10.73
C PHE A 163 6.65 2.14 -10.36
N TRP A 164 5.71 3.01 -10.66
CA TRP A 164 5.76 4.43 -10.36
C TRP A 164 4.55 4.77 -9.51
N LEU A 165 4.79 5.57 -8.47
CA LEU A 165 3.73 6.18 -7.68
C LEU A 165 3.85 7.69 -7.80
N ALA A 166 2.72 8.32 -8.10
CA ALA A 166 2.56 9.77 -8.15
C ALA A 166 1.33 10.17 -7.34
N GLN A 167 1.23 11.45 -6.99
CA GLN A 167 -0.09 11.98 -6.62
C GLN A 167 -1.01 11.91 -7.86
N SER A 168 -2.28 11.60 -7.63
CA SER A 168 -3.29 11.71 -8.68
C SER A 168 -3.48 13.19 -9.05
N SER A 169 -3.78 13.45 -10.31
CA SER A 169 -4.21 14.78 -10.78
C SER A 169 -5.65 15.12 -10.38
N CYS A 170 -6.45 14.12 -9.99
CA CYS A 170 -7.80 14.32 -9.48
C CYS A 170 -7.76 14.47 -7.96
N LYS A 171 -8.54 15.42 -7.42
CA LYS A 171 -8.83 15.43 -5.98
C LYS A 171 -9.51 14.09 -5.65
N SER A 172 -9.05 13.37 -4.62
CA SER A 172 -9.83 12.22 -4.16
C SER A 172 -11.20 12.75 -3.75
N LEU A 173 -12.26 12.07 -4.20
CA LEU A 173 -13.60 12.43 -3.77
C LEU A 173 -13.63 12.21 -2.26
N ASP A 174 -13.74 13.29 -1.49
CA ASP A 174 -14.05 13.19 -0.07
C ASP A 174 -15.22 12.21 0.06
N ARG A 175 -15.10 11.18 0.91
CA ARG A 175 -16.18 10.20 1.14
C ARG A 175 -17.49 10.83 1.66
N ASN A 176 -17.50 12.14 1.87
CA ASN A 176 -18.63 12.98 2.27
C ASN A 176 -19.09 13.98 1.19
N GLY A 177 -18.56 13.97 -0.04
CA GLY A 177 -19.04 14.80 -1.14
C GLY A 177 -18.85 16.31 -0.96
N ALA A 178 -17.94 16.76 -0.12
CA ALA A 178 -17.60 18.18 0.03
C ALA A 178 -16.21 18.45 -0.54
N SER A 179 -16.13 19.20 -1.64
CA SER A 179 -14.85 19.76 -2.07
C SER A 179 -14.46 20.90 -1.14
N LYS A 180 -13.22 20.90 -0.62
CA LYS A 180 -12.53 22.15 -0.27
C LYS A 180 -11.97 22.82 -1.51
#